data_AF-A0A2W6B6L9-F1
#
_entry.id   AF-A0A2W6B6L9-F1
#
_cell.length_a   1.000
_cell.length_b   1.000
_cell.length_c   1.000
_cell.angle_alpha   90.00
_cell.angle_beta   90.00
_cell.angle_gamma   90.00
#
_symmetry.space_group_name_H-M   'P 1'
#
loop_
_entity.id
_entity.type
_entity.pdbx_description
1 polymer ?
#
loop_
_entity_poly.entity_id
_entity_poly.type
_entity_poly.pdbx_seq_one_letter_code
_entity_poly.pdbx_strand_id
1 'polypeptide(L)'
;MQDTDVLNRHWRDDGLSRPLHRAMAFTQAGLVLGRGTLLAEFEKQRLAPRGLALDGNEARVVSLLTAAHGEPVAEAVIEKIRRAAEFWCADEKTLAQIHFAFIGLPTIDEMGAYRLFLAETTLEKGLDPSDLMKALGFPRAVRALEKSNPDQPRVAAGSGRESGQWTSGDGSWQRYAQASEPPPPIRRLHPDETYEMDQKAKGALDYWRQQSTKEIIQRLKPRTDNQEALTVRPDGTVVQGNTRIKVLEERGVDVNSLPRAPYDDNIEMFLPQIRTPGGGGGPTKDKKYPIQE
;
A
#
# COMPACT_ATOMS: atom_id res chain seq x y z
N MET A 1 -31.66 -12.67 -18.71
CA MET A 1 -31.27 -13.99 -18.16
C MET A 1 -30.46 -14.85 -19.13
N GLN A 2 -30.61 -14.72 -20.46
CA GLN A 2 -29.82 -15.53 -21.42
C GLN A 2 -28.33 -15.15 -21.52
N ASP A 3 -27.96 -13.90 -21.20
CA ASP A 3 -26.59 -13.38 -21.40
C ASP A 3 -25.58 -13.94 -20.36
N THR A 4 -26.03 -14.22 -19.13
CA THR A 4 -25.18 -14.74 -18.04
C THR A 4 -24.77 -16.20 -18.25
N ASP A 5 -25.62 -17.01 -18.87
CA ASP A 5 -25.31 -18.42 -19.14
C ASP A 5 -24.29 -18.58 -20.27
N VAL A 6 -24.29 -17.65 -21.24
CA VAL A 6 -23.29 -17.59 -22.31
C VAL A 6 -21.94 -17.16 -21.76
N LEU A 7 -21.90 -16.16 -20.87
CA LEU A 7 -20.68 -15.73 -20.17
C LEU A 7 -20.07 -16.84 -19.31
N ASN A 8 -20.91 -17.56 -18.56
CA ASN A 8 -20.48 -18.71 -17.77
C ASN A 8 -19.87 -19.83 -18.63
N ARG A 9 -20.43 -20.05 -19.82
CA ARG A 9 -19.90 -21.04 -20.76
C ARG A 9 -18.56 -20.59 -21.34
N HIS A 10 -18.45 -19.33 -21.78
CA HIS A 10 -17.18 -18.76 -22.24
C HIS A 10 -16.06 -18.84 -21.18
N TRP A 11 -16.39 -18.57 -19.92
CA TRP A 11 -15.43 -18.74 -18.82
C TRP A 11 -14.94 -20.18 -18.68
N ARG A 12 -15.84 -21.16 -18.78
CA ARG A 12 -15.47 -22.58 -18.68
C ARG A 12 -14.65 -23.06 -19.87
N ASP A 13 -14.98 -22.58 -21.06
CA ASP A 13 -14.36 -23.04 -22.31
C ASP A 13 -13.00 -22.38 -22.57
N ASP A 14 -12.87 -21.07 -22.36
CA ASP A 14 -11.64 -20.31 -22.63
C ASP A 14 -10.88 -19.97 -21.33
N GLY A 15 -11.59 -19.52 -20.30
CA GLY A 15 -10.98 -19.05 -19.04
C GLY A 15 -10.22 -20.12 -18.26
N LEU A 16 -10.75 -21.34 -18.16
CA LEU A 16 -10.10 -22.42 -17.40
C LEU A 16 -8.86 -23.01 -18.09
N SER A 17 -8.74 -22.82 -19.41
CA SER A 17 -7.61 -23.34 -20.19
C SER A 17 -6.30 -22.56 -19.96
N ARG A 18 -6.40 -21.31 -19.51
CA ARG A 18 -5.26 -20.40 -19.32
C ARG A 18 -4.67 -20.51 -17.92
N PRO A 19 -3.35 -20.30 -17.74
CA PRO A 19 -2.73 -20.22 -16.42
C PRO A 19 -3.38 -19.14 -15.55
N LEU A 20 -3.51 -19.42 -14.24
CA LEU A 20 -3.99 -18.44 -13.28
C LEU A 20 -2.82 -17.57 -12.78
N HIS A 21 -2.78 -16.33 -13.25
CA HIS A 21 -1.92 -15.25 -12.74
C HIS A 21 -2.54 -14.65 -11.48
N ARG A 22 -2.15 -15.18 -10.33
CA ARG A 22 -2.65 -14.73 -9.02
C ARG A 22 -2.20 -13.31 -8.64
N ALA A 23 -1.12 -12.82 -9.24
CA ALA A 23 -0.63 -11.46 -9.10
C ALA A 23 -0.42 -10.86 -10.49
N MET A 24 -0.35 -9.53 -10.56
CA MET A 24 0.01 -8.83 -11.80
C MET A 24 1.37 -9.30 -12.30
N ALA A 25 1.47 -9.58 -13.59
CA ALA A 25 2.69 -10.02 -14.23
C ALA A 25 2.84 -9.37 -15.60
N PHE A 26 4.08 -9.09 -16.00
CA PHE A 26 4.36 -8.69 -17.37
C PHE A 26 4.59 -9.93 -18.25
N THR A 27 4.06 -9.87 -19.46
CA THR A 27 4.26 -10.83 -20.54
C THR A 27 4.79 -10.10 -21.77
N GLN A 28 5.03 -10.80 -22.88
CA GLN A 28 5.37 -10.12 -24.14
C GLN A 28 4.22 -9.24 -24.67
N ALA A 29 2.96 -9.56 -24.34
CA ALA A 29 1.80 -8.81 -24.80
C ALA A 29 1.54 -7.55 -23.96
N GLY A 30 1.89 -7.58 -22.67
CA GLY A 30 1.58 -6.51 -21.73
C GLY A 30 1.40 -6.99 -20.30
N LEU A 31 0.65 -6.21 -19.52
CA LEU A 31 0.33 -6.48 -18.12
C LEU A 31 -0.88 -7.42 -18.02
N VAL A 32 -0.71 -8.57 -17.38
CA VAL A 32 -1.78 -9.57 -17.22
C VAL A 32 -2.13 -9.83 -15.75
N LEU A 33 -3.37 -10.24 -15.51
CA LEU A 33 -3.89 -10.70 -14.23
C LEU A 33 -4.97 -11.78 -14.46
N GLY A 34 -5.21 -12.65 -13.48
CA GLY A 34 -6.26 -13.67 -13.54
C GLY A 34 -5.95 -14.73 -14.59
N ARG A 35 -6.94 -15.17 -15.37
CA ARG A 35 -6.75 -16.18 -16.42
C ARG A 35 -6.21 -15.57 -17.71
N GLY A 36 -5.19 -14.72 -17.60
CA GLY A 36 -4.56 -14.04 -18.72
C GLY A 36 -5.37 -12.87 -19.29
N THR A 37 -6.23 -12.24 -18.47
CA THR A 37 -6.89 -10.98 -18.81
C THR A 37 -5.82 -9.89 -18.96
N LEU A 38 -5.91 -9.13 -20.04
CA LEU A 38 -4.93 -8.12 -20.39
C LEU A 38 -5.38 -6.76 -19.84
N LEU A 39 -4.67 -6.29 -18.81
CA LEU A 39 -4.95 -5.01 -18.19
C LEU A 39 -4.53 -3.86 -19.10
N ALA A 40 -3.35 -3.98 -19.72
CA ALA A 40 -2.86 -3.05 -20.72
C ALA A 40 -1.83 -3.72 -21.65
N GLU A 41 -1.80 -3.29 -22.90
CA GLU A 41 -0.85 -3.77 -23.92
C GLU A 41 0.46 -2.98 -23.88
N PHE A 42 1.56 -3.60 -24.29
CA PHE A 42 2.74 -2.82 -24.69
C PHE A 42 2.49 -2.11 -26.02
N GLU A 43 2.94 -0.86 -26.13
CA GLU A 43 2.81 -0.09 -27.37
C GLU A 43 3.56 -0.78 -28.53
N LYS A 44 2.83 -1.06 -29.61
CA LYS A 44 3.37 -1.69 -30.82
C LYS A 44 4.00 -0.61 -31.71
N GLN A 45 5.28 -0.31 -31.50
CA GLN A 45 6.08 0.44 -32.49
C GLN A 45 7.31 -0.35 -32.98
N ARG A 46 7.65 -0.13 -34.25
CA ARG A 46 8.56 -0.93 -35.10
C ARG A 46 10.01 -1.11 -34.59
N LEU A 47 10.43 -0.52 -33.47
CA LEU A 47 11.84 -0.57 -33.04
C LEU A 47 12.14 -0.83 -31.54
N ALA A 48 11.19 -0.73 -30.61
CA ALA A 48 11.29 -1.22 -29.23
C ALA A 48 9.98 -0.96 -28.45
N PRO A 49 9.55 -1.82 -27.51
CA PRO A 49 8.45 -1.50 -26.59
C PRO A 49 8.90 -0.35 -25.67
N ARG A 50 8.35 0.85 -25.89
CA ARG A 50 8.70 2.06 -25.12
C ARG A 50 7.87 2.26 -23.86
N GLY A 51 6.76 1.56 -23.71
CA GLY A 51 5.87 1.73 -22.58
C GLY A 51 4.63 0.87 -22.65
N LEU A 52 3.96 0.76 -21.52
CA LEU A 52 2.63 0.15 -21.40
C LEU A 52 1.58 1.20 -21.78
N ALA A 53 0.65 0.84 -22.67
CA ALA A 53 -0.40 1.71 -23.21
C ALA A 53 -1.48 2.02 -22.16
N LEU A 54 -1.11 2.84 -21.17
CA LEU A 54 -1.96 3.25 -20.06
C LEU A 54 -2.71 4.55 -20.36
N ASP A 55 -2.14 5.43 -21.18
CA ASP A 55 -2.70 6.76 -21.42
C ASP A 55 -4.03 6.64 -22.16
N GLY A 56 -5.11 7.18 -21.56
CA GLY A 56 -6.48 7.02 -22.03
C GLY A 56 -7.15 5.70 -21.63
N ASN A 57 -6.42 4.79 -20.97
CA ASN A 57 -6.89 3.50 -20.48
C ASN A 57 -6.82 3.37 -18.95
N GLU A 58 -6.47 4.43 -18.22
CA GLU A 58 -6.29 4.39 -16.77
C GLU A 58 -7.57 3.96 -16.05
N ALA A 59 -8.70 4.54 -16.44
CA ALA A 59 -10.01 4.21 -15.87
C ALA A 59 -10.39 2.74 -16.11
N ARG A 60 -10.06 2.20 -17.29
CA ARG A 60 -10.24 0.76 -17.60
C ARG A 60 -9.41 -0.09 -16.64
N VAL A 61 -8.12 0.21 -16.49
CA VAL A 61 -7.22 -0.56 -15.62
C VAL A 61 -7.68 -0.53 -14.16
N VAL A 62 -8.02 0.65 -13.63
CA VAL A 62 -8.51 0.79 -12.25
C VAL A 62 -9.81 0.01 -12.03
N SER A 63 -10.72 0.04 -13.00
CA SER A 63 -12.01 -0.67 -12.91
C SER A 63 -11.82 -2.18 -12.93
N LEU A 64 -10.92 -2.69 -13.77
CA LEU A 64 -10.56 -4.11 -13.82
C LEU A 64 -9.91 -4.58 -12.52
N LEU A 65 -8.97 -3.82 -11.97
CA LEU A 65 -8.34 -4.14 -10.69
C LEU A 65 -9.37 -4.11 -9.54
N THR A 66 -10.26 -3.12 -9.53
CA THR A 66 -11.34 -3.03 -8.55
C THR A 66 -12.29 -4.23 -8.63
N ALA A 67 -12.66 -4.66 -9.84
CA ALA A 67 -13.48 -5.85 -10.04
C ALA A 67 -12.76 -7.13 -9.54
N ALA A 68 -11.48 -7.28 -9.88
CA ALA A 68 -10.68 -8.43 -9.50
C ALA A 68 -10.57 -8.57 -7.98
N HIS A 69 -10.28 -7.48 -7.27
CA HIS A 69 -10.10 -7.51 -5.82
C HIS A 69 -11.43 -7.41 -5.04
N GLY A 70 -12.50 -6.93 -5.68
CA GLY A 70 -13.79 -6.70 -4.99
C GLY A 70 -13.75 -5.51 -4.03
N GLU A 71 -12.72 -4.66 -4.13
CA GLU A 71 -12.50 -3.48 -3.30
C GLU A 71 -11.99 -2.32 -4.16
N PRO A 72 -12.30 -1.05 -3.81
CA PRO A 72 -11.85 0.11 -4.58
C PRO A 72 -10.33 0.21 -4.66
N VAL A 73 -9.79 0.21 -5.87
CA VAL A 73 -8.35 0.43 -6.10
C VAL A 73 -8.08 1.92 -6.33
N ALA A 74 -7.03 2.45 -5.68
CA ALA A 74 -6.65 3.84 -5.82
C ALA A 74 -5.98 4.11 -7.19
N GLU A 75 -6.30 5.24 -7.81
CA GLU A 75 -5.71 5.65 -9.11
C GLU A 75 -4.18 5.81 -9.04
N ALA A 76 -3.63 6.11 -7.85
CA ALA A 76 -2.18 6.19 -7.61
C ALA A 76 -1.42 4.88 -7.90
N VAL A 77 -2.14 3.77 -8.10
CA VAL A 77 -1.57 2.50 -8.58
C VAL A 77 -1.09 2.62 -10.03
N ILE A 78 -1.74 3.43 -10.87
CA ILE A 78 -1.39 3.59 -12.29
C ILE A 78 0.05 4.08 -12.47
N GLU A 79 0.48 5.08 -11.71
CA GLU A 79 1.87 5.57 -11.81
C GLU A 79 2.89 4.50 -11.41
N LYS A 80 2.57 3.65 -10.43
CA LYS A 80 3.44 2.53 -10.06
C LYS A 80 3.50 1.45 -11.15
N ILE A 81 2.37 1.17 -11.79
CA ILE A 81 2.31 0.25 -12.94
C ILE A 81 3.14 0.82 -14.09
N ARG A 82 3.04 2.13 -14.37
CA ARG A 82 3.83 2.81 -15.40
C ARG A 82 5.33 2.66 -15.11
N ARG A 83 5.78 2.93 -13.89
CA ARG A 83 7.19 2.72 -13.48
C ARG A 83 7.62 1.26 -13.58
N ALA A 84 6.77 0.33 -13.14
CA ALA A 84 7.07 -1.10 -13.28
C ALA A 84 7.28 -1.49 -14.76
N ALA A 85 6.48 -0.93 -15.67
CA ALA A 85 6.60 -1.18 -17.09
C ALA A 85 7.87 -0.57 -17.70
N GLU A 86 8.26 0.65 -17.29
CA GLU A 86 9.52 1.28 -17.69
C GLU A 86 10.72 0.38 -17.35
N PHE A 87 10.79 -0.10 -16.10
CA PHE A 87 11.85 -1.01 -15.66
C PHE A 87 11.80 -2.36 -16.38
N TRP A 88 10.60 -2.89 -16.65
CA TRP A 88 10.45 -4.11 -17.43
C TRP A 88 11.00 -3.96 -18.86
N CYS A 89 10.67 -2.86 -19.53
CA CYS A 89 11.17 -2.57 -20.88
C CYS A 89 12.69 -2.33 -20.91
N ALA A 90 13.28 -1.86 -19.81
CA ALA A 90 14.73 -1.75 -19.62
C ALA A 90 15.43 -3.08 -19.26
N ASP A 91 14.70 -4.20 -19.22
CA ASP A 91 15.16 -5.52 -18.73
C ASP A 91 15.56 -5.54 -17.25
N GLU A 92 15.18 -4.52 -16.47
CA GLU A 92 15.38 -4.41 -15.03
C GLU A 92 14.25 -5.11 -14.25
N LYS A 93 14.09 -6.41 -14.46
CA LYS A 93 12.94 -7.21 -13.96
C LYS A 93 12.76 -7.15 -12.44
N THR A 94 13.86 -7.10 -11.69
CA THR A 94 13.81 -6.99 -10.22
C THR A 94 13.18 -5.68 -9.78
N LEU A 95 13.53 -4.56 -10.43
CA LEU A 95 12.96 -3.24 -10.11
C LEU A 95 11.49 -3.16 -10.50
N ALA A 96 11.10 -3.77 -11.62
CA ALA A 96 9.70 -3.91 -11.99
C ALA A 96 8.89 -4.64 -10.90
N GLN A 97 9.43 -5.74 -10.35
CA GLN A 97 8.78 -6.49 -9.27
C GLN A 97 8.70 -5.71 -7.95
N ILE A 98 9.72 -4.91 -7.62
CA ILE A 98 9.69 -4.00 -6.46
C ILE A 98 8.53 -3.00 -6.60
N HIS A 99 8.31 -2.44 -7.78
CA HIS A 99 7.16 -1.55 -8.01
C HIS A 99 5.81 -2.24 -7.85
N PHE A 100 5.67 -3.51 -8.26
CA PHE A 100 4.46 -4.29 -7.96
C PHE A 100 4.28 -4.56 -6.46
N ALA A 101 5.37 -4.85 -5.74
CA ALA A 101 5.29 -4.99 -4.28
C ALA A 101 4.79 -3.69 -3.62
N PHE A 102 5.24 -2.53 -4.09
CA PHE A 102 4.77 -1.22 -3.59
C PHE A 102 3.32 -0.88 -3.95
N ILE A 103 2.69 -1.60 -4.87
CA ILE A 103 1.25 -1.47 -5.12
C ILE A 103 0.45 -2.13 -3.99
N GLY A 104 0.97 -3.20 -3.39
CA GLY A 104 0.39 -3.82 -2.19
C GLY A 104 -0.96 -4.50 -2.41
N LEU A 105 -1.35 -4.77 -3.66
CA LEU A 105 -2.60 -5.48 -3.94
C LEU A 105 -2.45 -6.97 -3.59
N PRO A 106 -3.44 -7.57 -2.89
CA PRO A 106 -3.40 -8.97 -2.52
C PRO A 106 -3.48 -9.86 -3.77
N THR A 107 -2.99 -11.10 -3.68
CA THR A 107 -3.18 -12.06 -4.76
C THR A 107 -4.65 -12.42 -4.94
N ILE A 108 -5.09 -12.67 -6.16
CA ILE A 108 -6.45 -13.09 -6.46
C ILE A 108 -6.60 -14.61 -6.54
N ASP A 109 -7.79 -15.08 -6.18
CA ASP A 109 -8.23 -16.47 -6.35
C ASP A 109 -9.02 -16.64 -7.67
N GLU A 110 -9.64 -17.81 -7.85
CA GLU A 110 -10.44 -18.07 -9.05
C GLU A 110 -11.65 -17.14 -9.15
N MET A 111 -12.28 -16.80 -8.02
CA MET A 111 -13.42 -15.89 -8.00
C MET A 111 -13.01 -14.47 -8.42
N GLY A 112 -11.85 -13.99 -7.97
CA GLY A 112 -11.28 -12.72 -8.43
C GLY A 112 -10.97 -12.73 -9.93
N ALA A 113 -10.44 -13.84 -10.45
CA ALA A 113 -10.21 -14.00 -11.88
C ALA A 113 -11.51 -14.05 -12.69
N TYR A 114 -12.57 -14.66 -12.16
CA TYR A 114 -13.88 -14.68 -12.79
C TYR A 114 -14.53 -13.29 -12.81
N ARG A 115 -14.46 -12.53 -11.72
CA ARG A 115 -14.93 -11.13 -11.68
C ARG A 115 -14.18 -10.26 -12.69
N LEU A 116 -12.87 -10.45 -12.78
CA LEU A 116 -12.01 -9.76 -13.75
C LEU A 116 -12.43 -10.07 -15.19
N PHE A 117 -12.68 -11.34 -15.51
CA PHE A 117 -13.15 -11.78 -16.84
C PHE A 117 -14.51 -11.17 -17.20
N LEU A 118 -15.47 -11.15 -16.26
CA LEU A 118 -16.76 -10.51 -16.48
C LEU A 118 -16.61 -9.00 -16.73
N ALA A 119 -15.78 -8.33 -15.93
CA ALA A 119 -15.51 -6.91 -16.08
C ALA A 119 -14.88 -6.60 -17.45
N GLU A 120 -13.85 -7.33 -17.86
CA GLU A 120 -13.24 -7.20 -19.20
C GLU A 120 -14.27 -7.38 -20.30
N THR A 121 -15.06 -8.46 -20.25
CA THR A 121 -16.10 -8.73 -21.26
C THR A 121 -17.15 -7.60 -21.32
N THR A 122 -17.52 -7.01 -20.18
CA THR A 122 -18.48 -5.90 -20.17
C THR A 122 -17.90 -4.62 -20.77
N LEU A 123 -16.62 -4.32 -20.52
CA LEU A 123 -15.95 -3.17 -21.11
C LEU A 123 -15.77 -3.35 -22.63
N GLU A 124 -15.45 -4.57 -23.09
CA GLU A 124 -15.38 -4.90 -24.52
C GLU A 124 -16.73 -4.77 -25.23
N LYS A 125 -17.83 -5.07 -24.53
CA LYS A 125 -19.21 -4.82 -25.01
C LYS A 125 -19.59 -3.34 -25.00
N GLY A 126 -18.68 -2.44 -24.59
CA GLY A 126 -18.85 -0.99 -24.66
C GLY A 126 -19.41 -0.33 -23.38
N LEU A 127 -19.43 -1.04 -22.25
CA LEU A 127 -19.78 -0.42 -20.97
C LEU A 127 -18.69 0.57 -20.56
N ASP A 128 -19.08 1.78 -20.14
CA ASP A 128 -18.13 2.76 -19.63
C ASP A 128 -17.51 2.29 -18.30
N PRO A 129 -16.18 2.48 -18.07
CA PRO A 129 -15.54 2.12 -16.81
C PRO A 129 -16.22 2.73 -15.57
N SER A 130 -16.74 3.96 -15.67
CA SER A 130 -17.46 4.62 -14.58
C SER A 130 -18.78 3.91 -14.25
N ASP A 131 -19.49 3.44 -15.27
CA ASP A 131 -20.75 2.71 -15.10
C ASP A 131 -20.51 1.30 -14.56
N LEU A 132 -19.43 0.64 -14.99
CA LEU A 132 -18.97 -0.61 -14.36
C LEU A 132 -18.69 -0.38 -12.88
N MET A 133 -17.97 0.68 -12.51
CA MET A 133 -17.65 1.00 -11.11
C MET A 133 -18.90 1.31 -10.27
N LYS A 134 -19.92 1.94 -10.85
CA LYS A 134 -21.23 2.11 -10.20
C LYS A 134 -21.92 0.75 -9.98
N ALA A 135 -21.91 -0.12 -10.99
CA ALA A 135 -22.51 -1.45 -10.93
C ALA A 135 -21.84 -2.37 -9.89
N LEU A 136 -20.52 -2.20 -9.69
CA LEU A 136 -19.75 -2.88 -8.65
C LEU A 136 -20.03 -2.35 -7.23
N GLY A 137 -20.81 -1.27 -7.09
CA GLY A 137 -21.15 -0.67 -5.79
C GLY A 137 -20.15 0.38 -5.29
N PHE A 138 -19.30 0.92 -6.16
CA PHE A 138 -18.25 1.88 -5.79
C PHE A 138 -18.42 3.28 -6.41
N PRO A 139 -19.58 3.95 -6.25
CA PRO A 139 -19.84 5.24 -6.88
C PRO A 139 -18.93 6.38 -6.38
N ARG A 140 -18.30 6.24 -5.20
CA ARG A 140 -17.34 7.22 -4.68
C ARG A 140 -15.97 7.14 -5.37
N ALA A 141 -15.58 5.95 -5.85
CA ALA A 141 -14.33 5.77 -6.58
C ALA A 141 -14.41 6.39 -7.99
N VAL A 142 -15.61 6.43 -8.59
CA VAL A 142 -15.88 7.14 -9.85
C VAL A 142 -15.50 8.62 -9.77
N ARG A 143 -15.83 9.30 -8.66
CA ARG A 143 -15.47 10.72 -8.46
C ARG A 143 -13.96 10.96 -8.34
N ALA A 144 -13.18 9.94 -8.02
CA ALA A 144 -11.72 10.04 -8.03
C ALA A 144 -11.22 10.01 -9.48
N LEU A 145 -11.76 9.10 -10.30
CA LEU A 145 -11.47 9.01 -11.74
C LEU A 145 -11.85 10.29 -12.50
N GLU A 146 -13.02 10.89 -12.20
CA GLU A 146 -13.49 12.12 -12.86
C GLU A 146 -12.63 13.36 -12.57
N LYS A 147 -11.86 13.38 -11.47
CA LYS A 147 -11.02 14.54 -11.11
C LYS A 147 -9.72 14.60 -11.89
N SER A 148 -9.33 13.51 -12.53
CA SER A 148 -8.09 13.40 -13.29
C SER A 148 -8.37 13.74 -14.75
N ASN A 149 -7.97 14.94 -15.18
CA ASN A 149 -8.02 15.32 -16.59
C ASN A 149 -6.59 15.69 -17.06
N PRO A 150 -5.98 14.88 -17.95
CA PRO A 150 -4.61 15.10 -18.41
C PRO A 150 -4.43 16.37 -19.25
N ASP A 151 -5.50 16.91 -19.84
CA ASP A 151 -5.49 18.16 -20.63
C ASP A 151 -5.66 19.42 -19.78
N GLN A 152 -5.76 19.30 -18.45
CA GLN A 152 -5.78 20.48 -17.59
C GLN A 152 -4.45 21.24 -17.73
N PRO A 153 -4.47 22.53 -18.12
CA PRO A 153 -3.25 23.31 -18.29
C PRO A 153 -2.55 23.45 -16.94
N ARG A 154 -1.45 22.72 -16.77
CA ARG A 154 -0.57 22.88 -15.61
C ARG A 154 0.19 24.20 -15.78
N VAL A 155 0.11 25.04 -14.77
CA VAL A 155 0.88 26.29 -14.74
C VAL A 155 2.37 25.95 -14.71
N ALA A 156 3.15 26.49 -15.64
CA ALA A 156 4.60 26.32 -15.63
C ALA A 156 5.18 26.84 -14.31
N ALA A 157 6.07 26.06 -13.70
CA ALA A 157 6.80 26.52 -12.52
C ALA A 157 7.57 27.80 -12.86
N GLY A 158 7.27 28.90 -12.16
CA GLY A 158 8.01 30.16 -12.30
C GLY A 158 7.35 31.29 -13.10
N SER A 159 6.02 31.31 -13.30
CA SER A 159 5.34 32.35 -14.10
C SER A 159 5.24 33.75 -13.46
N GLY A 160 6.10 34.11 -12.49
CA GLY A 160 6.26 35.49 -12.00
C GLY A 160 5.06 36.15 -11.33
N ARG A 161 3.95 35.42 -11.12
CA ARG A 161 2.88 35.81 -10.19
C ARG A 161 3.20 35.17 -8.84
N GLU A 162 2.94 35.89 -7.74
CA GLU A 162 3.04 35.38 -6.36
C GLU A 162 2.20 34.11 -6.21
N SER A 163 2.82 32.98 -6.52
CA SER A 163 2.35 31.63 -6.31
C SER A 163 3.02 31.17 -5.03
N GLY A 164 2.55 31.75 -3.93
CA GLY A 164 3.19 31.58 -2.63
C GLY A 164 2.36 32.04 -1.46
N GLN A 165 1.08 32.39 -1.66
CA GLN A 165 0.16 32.43 -0.54
C GLN A 165 -0.16 30.99 -0.18
N TRP A 166 0.62 30.45 0.76
CA TRP A 166 0.31 29.21 1.45
C TRP A 166 -1.09 29.38 2.04
N THR A 167 -2.10 28.87 1.34
CA THR A 167 -3.20 28.26 2.09
C THR A 167 -2.53 27.14 2.87
N SER A 168 -2.57 27.25 4.19
CA SER A 168 -2.04 26.28 5.12
C SER A 168 -2.27 24.87 4.57
N GLY A 169 -1.19 24.13 4.36
CA GLY A 169 -1.19 22.94 3.53
C GLY A 169 -2.18 21.88 3.99
N ASP A 170 -3.27 21.76 3.25
CA ASP A 170 -4.28 20.71 3.29
C ASP A 170 -3.80 19.48 2.48
N GLY A 171 -2.56 19.05 2.74
CA GLY A 171 -1.93 17.90 2.11
C GLY A 171 -2.35 16.61 2.80
N SER A 172 -3.16 15.80 2.12
CA SER A 172 -3.45 14.36 2.31
C SER A 172 -3.72 13.79 3.72
N TRP A 173 -3.84 14.59 4.78
CA TRP A 173 -4.10 14.11 6.14
C TRP A 173 -5.46 14.55 6.72
N GLN A 174 -6.24 15.36 5.99
CA GLN A 174 -7.62 15.70 6.35
C GLN A 174 -8.63 14.56 6.14
N ARG A 175 -8.22 13.40 5.60
CA ARG A 175 -9.15 12.29 5.33
C ARG A 175 -9.60 11.51 6.58
N TYR A 176 -9.06 11.79 7.77
CA TYR A 176 -9.56 11.21 9.04
C TYR A 176 -10.27 12.21 9.96
N ALA A 177 -10.43 13.48 9.55
CA ALA A 177 -11.18 14.49 10.31
C ALA A 177 -12.66 14.63 9.89
N GLN A 178 -13.13 13.77 8.96
CA GLN A 178 -14.53 13.77 8.50
C GLN A 178 -15.16 12.36 8.54
N ALA A 179 -14.77 11.52 9.49
CA ALA A 179 -15.71 10.55 10.04
C ALA A 179 -16.46 11.26 11.17
N SER A 180 -17.78 11.28 11.13
CA SER A 180 -18.65 11.89 12.15
C SER A 180 -18.60 11.17 13.51
N GLU A 181 -17.58 10.34 13.74
CA GLU A 181 -17.38 9.59 14.98
C GLU A 181 -15.91 9.75 15.43
N PRO A 182 -15.67 10.14 16.69
CA PRO A 182 -14.32 10.21 17.22
C PRO A 182 -13.67 8.83 17.13
N PRO A 183 -12.39 8.76 16.71
CA PRO A 183 -11.73 7.47 16.53
C PRO A 183 -11.67 6.73 17.88
N PRO A 184 -11.79 5.39 17.89
CA PRO A 184 -12.01 4.61 19.11
C PRO A 184 -10.92 4.87 20.16
N PRO A 185 -11.25 4.82 21.47
CA PRO A 185 -10.26 5.04 22.51
C PRO A 185 -9.06 4.11 22.37
N ILE A 186 -7.87 4.64 22.63
CA ILE A 186 -6.63 3.90 22.54
C ILE A 186 -6.62 2.78 23.59
N ARG A 187 -6.28 1.56 23.16
CA ARG A 187 -6.15 0.38 24.03
C ARG A 187 -4.74 -0.17 23.95
N ARG A 188 -4.01 -0.15 25.06
CA ARG A 188 -2.69 -0.79 25.14
C ARG A 188 -2.84 -2.31 25.02
N LEU A 189 -1.89 -2.95 24.35
CA LEU A 189 -1.86 -4.41 24.17
C LEU A 189 -1.62 -5.17 25.48
N HIS A 190 -0.92 -4.53 26.42
CA HIS A 190 -0.46 -5.16 27.63
C HIS A 190 -0.99 -4.42 28.86
N PRO A 191 -1.47 -5.15 29.88
CA PRO A 191 -1.86 -4.56 31.14
C PRO A 191 -0.63 -4.15 31.95
N ASP A 192 -0.82 -3.34 33.00
CA ASP A 192 0.28 -2.71 33.74
C ASP A 192 1.24 -3.72 34.40
N GLU A 193 0.74 -4.88 34.79
CA GLU A 193 1.51 -5.99 35.37
C GLU A 193 2.65 -6.47 34.45
N THR A 194 2.52 -6.25 33.13
CA THR A 194 3.57 -6.60 32.16
C THR A 194 4.87 -5.85 32.43
N TYR A 195 4.78 -4.60 32.91
CA TYR A 195 5.95 -3.78 33.24
C TYR A 195 6.59 -4.15 34.59
N GLU A 196 5.92 -4.98 35.39
CA GLU A 196 6.45 -5.51 36.64
C GLU A 196 7.13 -6.87 36.43
N MET A 197 6.56 -7.70 35.54
CA MET A 197 7.02 -9.09 35.32
C MET A 197 8.12 -9.21 34.26
N ASP A 198 8.08 -8.39 33.19
CA ASP A 198 9.07 -8.44 32.11
C ASP A 198 10.16 -7.38 32.33
N GLN A 199 11.39 -7.82 32.59
CA GLN A 199 12.56 -6.94 32.79
C GLN A 199 12.86 -6.06 31.58
N LYS A 200 12.56 -6.53 30.35
CA LYS A 200 12.74 -5.75 29.12
C LYS A 200 11.68 -4.65 29.00
N ALA A 201 10.43 -4.98 29.30
CA ALA A 201 9.35 -4.00 29.32
C ALA A 201 9.60 -2.94 30.40
N LYS A 202 10.04 -3.37 31.59
CA LYS A 202 10.42 -2.50 32.71
C LYS A 202 11.56 -1.55 32.34
N GLY A 203 12.65 -2.08 31.76
CA GLY A 203 13.79 -1.26 31.33
C GLY A 203 13.41 -0.23 30.26
N ALA A 204 12.54 -0.60 29.32
CA ALA A 204 12.00 0.34 28.34
C ALA A 204 11.14 1.42 29.01
N LEU A 205 10.31 1.07 30.00
CA LEU A 205 9.47 2.01 30.74
C LEU A 205 10.33 3.03 31.51
N ASP A 206 11.36 2.57 32.21
CA ASP A 206 12.26 3.44 32.98
C ASP A 206 13.06 4.37 32.06
N TYR A 207 13.49 3.88 30.89
CA TYR A 207 14.12 4.73 29.87
C TYR A 207 13.18 5.85 29.40
N TRP A 208 11.92 5.53 29.05
CA TRP A 208 10.97 6.52 28.57
C TRP A 208 10.50 7.49 29.66
N ARG A 209 10.48 7.07 30.92
CA ARG A 209 10.20 7.96 32.06
C ARG A 209 11.22 9.09 32.20
N GLN A 210 12.46 8.88 31.78
CA GLN A 210 13.51 9.91 31.78
C GLN A 210 13.37 10.91 30.63
N GLN A 211 12.61 10.58 29.58
CA GLN A 211 12.44 11.44 28.41
C GLN A 211 11.37 12.52 28.66
N SER A 212 11.52 13.70 28.04
CA SER A 212 10.53 14.78 28.16
C SER A 212 9.21 14.42 27.47
N THR A 213 8.09 14.94 27.98
CA THR A 213 6.76 14.72 27.37
C THR A 213 6.72 15.17 25.91
N LYS A 214 7.37 16.30 25.60
CA LYS A 214 7.48 16.83 24.24
C LYS A 214 8.24 15.90 23.31
N GLU A 215 9.32 15.29 23.79
CA GLU A 215 10.12 14.35 22.99
C GLU A 215 9.34 13.06 22.71
N ILE A 216 8.65 12.51 23.72
CA ILE A 216 7.81 11.32 23.54
C ILE A 216 6.72 11.59 22.49
N ILE A 217 6.00 12.71 22.60
CA ILE A 217 4.97 13.10 21.62
C ILE A 217 5.59 13.28 20.24
N GLN A 218 6.76 13.93 20.14
CA GLN A 218 7.43 14.17 18.86
C GLN A 218 7.82 12.86 18.17
N ARG A 219 8.25 11.84 18.92
CA ARG A 219 8.59 10.52 18.38
C ARG A 219 7.36 9.67 18.03
N LEU A 220 6.23 9.91 18.66
CA LEU A 220 4.96 9.24 18.31
C LEU A 220 4.30 9.83 17.07
N LYS A 221 4.73 11.01 16.60
CA LYS A 221 4.14 11.62 15.39
C LYS A 221 4.35 10.72 14.17
N PRO A 222 3.29 10.52 13.36
CA PRO A 222 3.41 9.88 12.05
C PRO A 222 4.38 10.65 11.16
N ARG A 223 5.42 9.98 10.64
CA ARG A 223 6.33 10.50 9.60
C ARG A 223 6.74 9.35 8.69
N THR A 224 7.05 9.67 7.43
CA THR A 224 7.37 8.71 6.36
C THR A 224 8.56 7.78 6.69
N ASP A 225 9.47 8.24 7.55
CA ASP A 225 10.72 7.57 7.95
C ASP A 225 10.74 7.14 9.43
N ASN A 226 9.63 7.30 10.15
CA ASN A 226 9.60 7.10 11.60
C ASN A 226 8.99 5.75 11.99
N GLN A 227 9.85 4.76 12.20
CA GLN A 227 9.47 3.45 12.75
C GLN A 227 8.94 3.50 14.19
N GLU A 228 9.11 4.64 14.87
CA GLU A 228 8.63 4.86 16.23
C GLU A 228 7.25 5.51 16.28
N ALA A 229 6.59 5.78 15.15
CA ALA A 229 5.26 6.39 15.13
C ALA A 229 4.21 5.58 15.93
N LEU A 230 3.20 6.26 16.49
CA LEU A 230 2.05 5.62 17.12
C LEU A 230 1.18 4.96 16.04
N THR A 231 1.12 3.63 16.05
CA THR A 231 0.26 2.86 15.14
C THR A 231 -0.84 2.14 15.90
N VAL A 232 -2.05 2.18 15.36
CA VAL A 232 -3.24 1.55 15.94
C VAL A 232 -4.00 0.72 14.93
N ARG A 233 -4.60 -0.37 15.39
CA ARG A 233 -5.61 -1.12 14.64
C ARG A 233 -6.93 -0.35 14.56
N PRO A 234 -7.85 -0.74 13.65
CA PRO A 234 -9.17 -0.10 13.52
C PRO A 234 -10.00 -0.08 14.82
N ASP A 235 -9.78 -1.02 15.73
CA ASP A 235 -10.45 -1.14 17.03
C ASP A 235 -9.85 -0.25 18.14
N GLY A 236 -8.77 0.49 17.84
CA GLY A 236 -8.05 1.34 18.79
C GLY A 236 -6.88 0.64 19.49
N THR A 237 -6.62 -0.64 19.20
CA THR A 237 -5.52 -1.39 19.82
C THR A 237 -4.15 -0.88 19.31
N VAL A 238 -3.26 -0.53 20.23
CA VAL A 238 -1.91 0.02 19.92
C VAL A 238 -0.98 -1.08 19.50
N VAL A 239 -0.48 -1.03 18.27
CA VAL A 239 0.53 -1.98 17.80
C VAL A 239 1.94 -1.47 18.09
N GLN A 240 2.20 -0.19 17.81
CA GLN A 240 3.48 0.48 18.13
C GLN A 240 3.26 1.67 19.06
N GLY A 241 4.07 1.75 20.12
CA GLY A 241 4.04 2.88 21.07
C GLY A 241 3.49 2.59 22.46
N ASN A 242 3.14 1.34 22.79
CA ASN A 242 2.54 0.94 24.08
C ASN A 242 3.21 1.54 25.33
N THR A 243 4.54 1.40 25.46
CA THR A 243 5.28 1.91 26.62
C THR A 243 5.28 3.44 26.70
N ARG A 244 5.25 4.13 25.56
CA ARG A 244 5.21 5.59 25.51
C ARG A 244 3.83 6.12 25.83
N ILE A 245 2.78 5.44 25.37
CA ILE A 245 1.39 5.71 25.78
C ILE A 245 1.26 5.56 27.30
N LYS A 246 1.79 4.49 27.89
CA LYS A 246 1.79 4.32 29.36
C LYS A 246 2.42 5.50 30.10
N VAL A 247 3.60 5.96 29.66
CA VAL A 247 4.27 7.12 30.29
C VAL A 247 3.46 8.40 30.12
N LEU A 248 2.79 8.59 28.99
CA LEU A 248 1.93 9.76 28.76
C LEU A 248 0.66 9.72 29.62
N GLU A 249 0.05 8.54 29.79
CA GLU A 249 -1.07 8.30 30.72
C GLU A 249 -0.66 8.62 32.16
N GLU A 250 0.51 8.13 32.62
CA GLU A 250 1.06 8.44 33.96
C GLU A 250 1.25 9.95 34.18
N ARG A 251 1.48 10.71 33.11
CA ARG A 251 1.70 12.16 33.15
C ARG A 251 0.41 12.97 32.94
N GLY A 252 -0.76 12.31 32.86
CA GLY A 252 -2.05 12.96 32.68
C GLY A 252 -2.25 13.57 31.30
N VAL A 253 -1.52 13.12 30.28
CA VAL A 253 -1.71 13.55 28.89
C VAL A 253 -2.91 12.80 28.30
N ASP A 254 -3.80 13.52 27.62
CA ASP A 254 -4.88 12.89 26.86
C ASP A 254 -4.33 12.15 25.64
N VAL A 255 -4.09 10.86 25.81
CA VAL A 255 -3.53 10.00 24.76
C VAL A 255 -4.47 9.81 23.57
N ASN A 256 -5.79 9.97 23.75
CA ASN A 256 -6.76 9.83 22.65
C ASN A 256 -6.70 11.00 21.66
N SER A 257 -6.15 12.13 22.09
CA SER A 257 -5.91 13.30 21.24
C SER A 257 -4.64 13.19 20.38
N LEU A 258 -3.81 12.17 20.61
CA LEU A 258 -2.53 12.04 19.92
C LEU A 258 -2.71 11.65 18.45
N PRO A 259 -1.90 12.22 17.54
CA PRO A 259 -1.91 11.81 16.14
C PRO A 259 -1.46 10.34 16.04
N ARG A 260 -2.27 9.51 15.39
CA ARG A 260 -2.04 8.07 15.22
C ARG A 260 -2.15 7.67 13.76
N ALA A 261 -1.29 6.74 13.35
CA ALA A 261 -1.32 6.12 12.03
C ALA A 261 -2.07 4.78 12.07
N PRO A 262 -2.79 4.39 11.01
CA PRO A 262 -3.34 3.05 10.92
C PRO A 262 -2.18 2.02 10.86
N TYR A 263 -2.31 0.94 11.62
CA TYR A 263 -1.49 -0.24 11.44
C TYR A 263 -2.10 -1.06 10.29
N ASP A 264 -1.28 -1.35 9.29
CA ASP A 264 -1.63 -2.22 8.17
C ASP A 264 -0.92 -3.56 8.38
N ASP A 265 -1.69 -4.62 8.62
CA ASP A 265 -1.19 -5.99 8.85
C ASP A 265 -0.33 -6.49 7.65
N ASN A 266 -0.40 -5.85 6.49
CA ASN A 266 0.39 -6.21 5.30
C ASN A 266 1.81 -5.62 5.26
N ILE A 267 2.16 -4.70 6.17
CA ILE A 267 3.47 -4.02 6.16
C ILE A 267 4.58 -4.85 6.85
N GLU A 268 4.25 -5.80 7.73
CA GLU A 268 5.26 -6.61 8.44
C GLU A 268 5.90 -7.74 7.62
N MET A 269 5.37 -8.07 6.44
CA MET A 269 6.00 -9.05 5.53
C MET A 269 7.14 -8.48 4.66
N PHE A 270 7.33 -7.16 4.63
CA PHE A 270 8.22 -6.49 3.67
C PHE A 270 9.38 -5.69 4.28
N LEU A 271 9.63 -5.80 5.58
CA LEU A 271 10.94 -5.43 6.11
C LEU A 271 11.87 -6.65 6.02
N PRO A 272 12.96 -6.62 5.22
CA PRO A 272 14.01 -7.59 5.44
C PRO A 272 14.42 -7.45 6.90
N GLN A 273 14.43 -8.58 7.61
CA GLN A 273 15.11 -8.71 8.89
C GLN A 273 16.57 -8.33 8.67
N ILE A 274 16.89 -7.03 8.72
CA ILE A 274 18.24 -6.57 8.94
C ILE A 274 18.54 -7.01 10.36
N ARG A 275 19.01 -8.25 10.49
CA ARG A 275 19.88 -8.65 11.57
C ARG A 275 20.97 -7.60 11.59
N THR A 276 20.89 -6.69 12.55
CA THR A 276 22.08 -5.98 12.98
C THR A 276 23.08 -7.08 13.38
N PRO A 277 24.27 -7.17 12.76
CA PRO A 277 25.34 -7.91 13.39
C PRO A 277 25.61 -7.18 14.69
N GLY A 278 25.34 -7.84 15.81
CA GLY A 278 25.69 -7.34 17.13
C GLY A 278 27.16 -6.94 17.13
N GLY A 279 27.43 -5.64 17.22
CA GLY A 279 28.73 -5.13 17.63
C GLY A 279 28.94 -5.52 19.08
N GLY A 280 29.96 -6.33 19.35
CA GLY A 280 30.30 -6.72 20.72
C GLY A 280 31.31 -7.86 20.79
N GLY A 281 32.52 -7.66 20.27
CA GLY A 281 33.60 -8.64 20.37
C GLY A 281 34.97 -7.99 20.21
N GLY A 282 35.35 -7.15 21.15
CA GLY A 282 36.74 -6.69 21.31
C GLY A 282 37.69 -7.82 21.74
N PRO A 283 39.01 -7.60 21.62
CA PRO A 283 39.99 -8.66 21.34
C PRO A 283 40.37 -9.43 22.61
N THR A 284 40.43 -10.76 22.50
CA THR A 284 41.13 -11.59 23.48
C THR A 284 42.35 -12.26 22.85
N LYS A 285 43.46 -12.02 23.53
CA LYS A 285 44.84 -12.41 23.26
C LYS A 285 45.03 -13.93 23.21
N ASP A 286 46.00 -14.33 22.39
CA ASP A 286 46.96 -15.42 22.61
C ASP A 286 46.48 -16.67 23.36
N LYS A 287 46.19 -17.74 22.61
CA LYS A 287 46.54 -19.10 23.04
C LYS A 287 47.10 -19.90 21.88
N LYS A 288 48.42 -20.12 21.95
CA LYS A 288 49.16 -21.16 21.23
C LYS A 288 48.53 -22.53 21.50
N TYR A 289 48.28 -23.30 20.46
CA TYR A 289 48.12 -24.75 20.58
C TYR A 289 49.50 -25.42 20.40
N PRO A 290 49.87 -26.39 21.25
CA PRO A 290 51.10 -27.15 21.07
C PRO A 290 50.91 -28.21 19.99
N ILE A 291 52.01 -28.44 19.27
CA ILE A 291 52.24 -29.58 18.39
C ILE A 291 52.37 -30.82 19.27
N GLN A 292 51.69 -31.91 18.92
CA GLN A 292 52.03 -33.29 19.26
C GLN A 292 51.79 -34.09 17.97
N GLU A 293 52.89 -34.32 17.24
CA GLU A 293 53.57 -35.63 17.06
C GLU A 293 52.87 -36.53 16.02
#